data_AF-A0A8T8X8Y6-F1
#
_entry.id   AF-A0A8T8X8Y6-F1
#
_cell.length_a   1.000
_cell.length_b   1.000
_cell.length_c   1.000
_cell.angle_alpha   90.00
_cell.angle_beta   90.00
_cell.angle_gamma   90.00
#
_symmetry.space_group_name_H-M   'P 1'
#
loop_
_entity.id
_entity.type
_entity.pdbx_description
1 polymer ?
#
loop_
_entity_poly.entity_id
_entity_poly.type
_entity_poly.pdbx_seq_one_letter_code
_entity_poly.pdbx_strand_id
1 'polypeptide(L)'
;AGKYSDFALECDGTTFPVHKVVVCTQVEAFAAACKVGFKEACSGVYRIDGFQSSTVGYMVEYLYTGDYTTEYDCKDDIESSSSKGKTTSHPNPSTPILSEVLIAHIQVAEIAEYYQVSRLNTLVDKVDKTLQMPWSPKGFAKAVELAYRVPNAESLRDKIAGVLVQHLDDFLDDAPESPFTDDVSVRVLRVMRKASQASAKSIQALHSECKSLKKELARERQKQAQPAQHAGTSRNRLRLDGSTLSATSREILAIARRANHERRLN
;
A
#
# COMPACT_ATOMS: atom_id res chain seq x y z
N ALA A 1 -16.63 28.69 -10.81
CA ALA A 1 -15.87 29.20 -9.64
C ALA A 1 -15.20 30.53 -10.00
N GLY A 2 -14.91 31.41 -9.04
CA GLY A 2 -14.18 32.67 -9.28
C GLY A 2 -14.96 33.98 -9.13
N LYS A 3 -16.27 33.94 -8.85
CA LYS A 3 -17.03 35.17 -8.55
C LYS A 3 -16.63 35.68 -7.17
N TYR A 4 -16.25 36.97 -7.08
CA TYR A 4 -15.78 37.63 -5.85
C TYR A 4 -14.41 37.17 -5.32
N SER A 5 -13.60 36.49 -6.14
CA SER A 5 -12.22 36.17 -5.78
C SER A 5 -11.42 37.46 -5.57
N ASP A 6 -10.71 37.54 -4.46
CA ASP A 6 -9.86 38.65 -4.04
C ASP A 6 -8.37 38.25 -3.95
N PHE A 7 -8.04 37.05 -4.46
CA PHE A 7 -6.69 36.50 -4.53
C PHE A 7 -6.58 35.48 -5.66
N ALA A 8 -5.35 35.21 -6.10
CA ALA A 8 -5.07 34.19 -7.11
C ALA A 8 -3.82 33.39 -6.77
N LEU A 9 -3.85 32.09 -7.07
CA LEU A 9 -2.66 31.23 -7.05
C LEU A 9 -2.21 31.02 -8.50
N GLU A 10 -0.93 31.21 -8.78
CA GLU A 10 -0.33 30.95 -10.10
C GLU A 10 0.61 29.75 -10.01
N CYS A 11 0.45 28.78 -10.92
CA CYS A 11 1.28 27.59 -11.00
C CYS A 11 1.35 27.09 -12.45
N ASP A 12 2.55 26.93 -13.01
CA ASP A 12 2.81 26.51 -14.41
C ASP A 12 1.97 27.23 -15.47
N GLY A 13 1.78 28.54 -15.30
CA GLY A 13 0.97 29.36 -16.22
C GLY A 13 -0.55 29.20 -16.07
N THR A 14 -1.01 28.36 -15.14
CA THR A 14 -2.41 28.25 -14.74
C THR A 14 -2.69 29.18 -13.56
N THR A 15 -3.80 29.94 -13.64
CA THR A 15 -4.26 30.83 -12.59
C THR A 15 -5.51 30.28 -11.92
N PHE A 16 -5.47 30.13 -10.59
CA PHE A 16 -6.58 29.68 -9.76
C PHE A 16 -7.15 30.89 -8.99
N PRO A 17 -8.29 31.47 -9.41
CA PRO A 17 -8.95 32.53 -8.66
C PRO A 17 -9.55 31.96 -7.36
N VAL A 18 -9.15 32.51 -6.21
CA VAL A 18 -9.52 32.03 -4.88
C VAL A 18 -9.97 33.17 -3.95
N HIS A 19 -10.59 32.82 -2.83
CA HIS A 19 -11.01 33.76 -1.80
C HIS A 19 -10.04 33.70 -0.62
N LYS A 20 -9.49 34.84 -0.19
CA LYS A 20 -8.58 34.93 0.97
C LYS A 20 -9.19 34.31 2.21
N VAL A 21 -10.48 34.56 2.45
CA VAL A 21 -11.20 34.03 3.62
C VAL A 21 -11.22 32.50 3.66
N VAL A 22 -11.16 31.82 2.51
CA VAL A 22 -11.13 30.36 2.43
C VAL A 22 -9.70 29.83 2.54
N VAL A 23 -8.76 30.39 1.76
CA VAL A 23 -7.41 29.82 1.65
C VAL A 23 -6.49 30.25 2.80
N CYS A 24 -6.58 31.49 3.27
CA CYS A 24 -5.73 32.01 4.36
C CYS A 24 -6.15 31.51 5.74
N THR A 25 -7.39 31.03 5.91
CA THR A 25 -7.83 30.42 7.18
C THR A 25 -7.32 28.99 7.35
N GLN A 26 -6.87 28.37 6.27
CA GLN A 26 -6.46 26.97 6.23
C GLN A 26 -4.97 26.78 5.91
N VAL A 27 -4.33 27.75 5.24
CA VAL A 27 -2.92 27.70 4.86
C VAL A 27 -2.20 28.94 5.37
N GLU A 28 -1.30 28.74 6.33
CA GLU A 28 -0.58 29.83 6.99
C GLU A 28 0.31 30.61 6.02
N ALA A 29 0.95 29.93 5.07
CA ALA A 29 1.80 30.58 4.06
C ALA A 29 1.03 31.62 3.24
N PHE A 30 -0.22 31.31 2.84
CA PHE A 30 -1.08 32.23 2.11
C PHE A 30 -1.52 33.41 3.00
N ALA A 31 -1.84 33.14 4.27
CA ALA A 31 -2.15 34.18 5.24
C ALA A 31 -0.97 35.14 5.47
N ALA A 32 0.24 34.60 5.61
CA ALA A 32 1.46 35.38 5.80
C ALA A 32 1.75 36.26 4.58
N ALA A 33 1.60 35.72 3.37
CA ALA A 33 1.80 36.48 2.13
C ALA A 33 0.77 37.60 1.93
N CYS A 34 -0.42 37.48 2.51
CA CYS A 34 -1.43 38.54 2.49
C CYS A 34 -1.16 39.67 3.49
N LYS A 35 -0.16 39.56 4.39
CA LYS A 35 0.18 40.62 5.35
C LYS A 35 0.93 41.76 4.66
N VAL A 36 0.72 42.98 5.17
CA VAL A 36 1.40 44.19 4.68
C VAL A 36 2.92 43.99 4.74
N GLY A 37 3.62 44.32 3.65
CA GLY A 37 5.08 44.19 3.53
C GLY A 37 5.54 43.13 2.51
N PHE A 38 4.63 42.29 2.03
CA PHE A 38 4.89 41.31 0.97
C PHE A 38 4.36 41.76 -0.38
N LYS A 39 4.97 41.31 -1.47
CA LYS A 39 4.56 41.67 -2.84
C LYS A 39 3.13 41.20 -3.11
N GLU A 40 2.79 40.04 -2.57
CA GLU A 40 1.53 39.32 -2.69
C GLU A 40 0.36 40.11 -2.07
N ALA A 41 0.63 40.89 -1.02
CA ALA A 41 -0.36 41.79 -0.42
C ALA A 41 -0.79 42.91 -1.38
N CYS A 42 0.13 43.36 -2.23
CA CYS A 42 -0.13 44.39 -3.25
C CYS A 42 -0.62 43.80 -4.57
N SER A 43 -0.04 42.69 -5.04
CA SER A 43 -0.38 42.07 -6.33
C SER A 43 -1.68 41.25 -6.27
N GLY A 44 -2.04 40.72 -5.10
CA GLY A 44 -3.13 39.77 -4.95
C GLY A 44 -2.84 38.40 -5.58
N VAL A 45 -1.59 38.10 -5.89
CA VAL A 45 -1.16 36.87 -6.58
C VAL A 45 -0.06 36.19 -5.79
N TYR A 46 -0.24 34.91 -5.46
CA TYR A 46 0.76 34.04 -4.86
C TYR A 46 1.26 33.03 -5.90
N ARG A 47 2.57 32.95 -6.12
CA ARG A 47 3.15 32.00 -7.06
C ARG A 47 3.56 30.72 -6.34
N ILE A 48 3.11 29.59 -6.87
CA ILE A 48 3.44 28.25 -6.40
C ILE A 48 4.39 27.63 -7.42
N ASP A 49 5.64 27.43 -6.99
CA ASP A 49 6.69 26.78 -7.76
C ASP A 49 6.96 25.37 -7.22
N GLY A 50 7.44 24.46 -8.06
CA GLY A 50 7.82 23.09 -7.65
C GLY A 50 6.68 22.07 -7.60
N PHE A 51 5.45 22.48 -7.91
CA PHE A 51 4.27 21.61 -8.01
C PHE A 51 3.62 21.74 -9.38
N GLN A 52 2.89 20.69 -9.81
CA GLN A 52 2.12 20.73 -11.05
C GLN A 52 0.79 21.46 -10.84
N SER A 53 0.27 22.13 -11.89
CA SER A 53 -1.04 22.81 -11.82
C SER A 53 -2.17 21.88 -11.38
N SER A 54 -2.17 20.61 -11.81
CA SER A 54 -3.18 19.62 -11.39
C SER A 54 -3.17 19.41 -9.87
N THR A 55 -1.98 19.24 -9.27
CA THR A 55 -1.78 19.10 -7.83
C THR A 55 -2.27 20.35 -7.07
N VAL A 56 -1.96 21.55 -7.56
CA VAL A 56 -2.46 22.80 -6.99
C VAL A 56 -3.99 22.88 -7.10
N GLY A 57 -4.54 22.44 -8.23
CA GLY A 57 -5.99 22.35 -8.44
C GLY A 57 -6.67 21.47 -7.40
N TYR A 58 -6.12 20.27 -7.13
CA TYR A 58 -6.64 19.35 -6.10
C TYR A 58 -6.55 19.95 -4.70
N MET A 59 -5.44 20.61 -4.36
CA MET A 59 -5.32 21.34 -3.09
C MET A 59 -6.40 22.44 -2.99
N VAL A 60 -6.61 23.22 -4.06
CA VAL A 60 -7.64 24.27 -4.08
C VAL A 60 -9.03 23.65 -3.90
N GLU A 61 -9.38 22.59 -4.63
CA GLU A 61 -10.67 21.90 -4.46
C GLU A 61 -10.88 21.43 -3.02
N TYR A 62 -9.83 20.85 -2.43
CA TYR A 62 -9.83 20.42 -1.03
C TYR A 62 -10.10 21.57 -0.06
N LEU A 63 -9.45 22.73 -0.25
CA LEU A 63 -9.66 23.89 0.61
C LEU A 63 -11.10 24.41 0.57
N TYR A 64 -11.87 24.14 -0.49
CA TYR A 64 -13.27 24.56 -0.57
C TYR A 64 -14.26 23.49 -0.12
N THR A 65 -13.96 22.22 -0.37
CA THR A 65 -14.95 21.14 -0.24
C THR A 65 -14.62 20.14 0.88
N GLY A 66 -13.37 20.13 1.34
CA GLY A 66 -12.85 19.10 2.24
C GLY A 66 -12.52 17.78 1.55
N ASP A 67 -12.60 17.70 0.22
CA ASP A 67 -12.17 16.56 -0.58
C ASP A 67 -11.60 17.03 -1.94
N TYR A 68 -11.01 16.13 -2.72
CA TYR A 68 -10.54 16.43 -4.07
C TYR A 68 -10.82 15.28 -5.02
N THR A 69 -11.05 15.59 -6.29
CA THR A 69 -11.38 14.60 -7.31
C THR A 69 -10.26 14.54 -8.32
N THR A 70 -9.57 13.40 -8.39
CA THR A 70 -8.57 13.21 -9.45
C THR A 70 -9.27 12.99 -10.79
N GLU A 71 -8.55 13.23 -11.89
CA GLU A 71 -9.03 12.91 -13.24
C GLU A 71 -9.38 11.42 -13.46
N TYR A 72 -9.09 10.56 -12.48
CA TYR A 72 -9.35 9.13 -12.47
C TYR A 72 -10.55 8.72 -11.61
N ASP A 73 -11.03 9.59 -10.72
CA ASP A 73 -12.11 9.29 -9.76
C ASP A 73 -13.52 9.25 -10.41
N CYS A 74 -13.66 9.68 -11.67
CA CYS A 74 -14.96 9.99 -12.30
C CYS A 74 -15.41 9.03 -13.42
N LYS A 75 -14.93 7.77 -13.44
CA LYS A 75 -15.20 6.83 -14.55
C LYS A 75 -16.17 5.67 -14.28
N ASP A 76 -16.89 5.66 -13.16
CA ASP A 76 -17.84 4.56 -12.88
C ASP A 76 -19.30 4.84 -13.30
N ASP A 77 -19.67 6.07 -13.73
CA ASP A 77 -21.10 6.43 -13.90
C ASP A 77 -21.50 7.08 -15.25
N ILE A 78 -20.86 6.77 -16.39
CA ILE A 78 -21.43 7.17 -17.71
C ILE A 78 -21.32 6.03 -18.74
N GLU A 79 -22.24 5.06 -18.63
CA GLU A 79 -22.86 4.54 -19.84
C GLU A 79 -24.05 5.45 -20.20
N SER A 80 -24.10 5.85 -21.48
CA SER A 80 -25.19 6.55 -22.17
C SER A 80 -25.16 8.08 -22.11
N SER A 81 -24.52 8.71 -23.11
CA SER A 81 -25.25 9.40 -24.19
C SER A 81 -24.31 10.23 -25.10
N SER A 82 -24.82 10.50 -26.29
CA SER A 82 -24.09 10.75 -27.54
C SER A 82 -23.77 12.22 -27.83
N SER A 83 -22.63 12.43 -28.51
CA SER A 83 -22.36 13.37 -29.63
C SER A 83 -21.81 14.80 -29.45
N LYS A 84 -20.70 15.01 -30.21
CA LYS A 84 -20.22 16.18 -30.99
C LYS A 84 -19.45 17.35 -30.31
N GLY A 85 -18.12 17.18 -30.30
CA GLY A 85 -17.20 17.90 -31.23
C GLY A 85 -16.47 19.16 -30.74
N LYS A 86 -15.15 19.07 -30.48
CA LYS A 86 -14.07 19.83 -31.17
C LYS A 86 -12.68 19.32 -30.74
N THR A 87 -11.77 19.28 -31.70
CA THR A 87 -10.39 18.77 -31.69
C THR A 87 -9.44 19.46 -30.71
N THR A 88 -8.82 18.68 -29.82
CA THR A 88 -7.38 18.73 -29.50
C THR A 88 -6.89 17.29 -29.32
N SER A 89 -5.67 17.02 -29.77
CA SER A 89 -5.02 15.72 -29.78
C SER A 89 -4.74 15.21 -28.36
N HIS A 90 -5.63 14.37 -27.82
CA HIS A 90 -5.36 13.54 -26.65
C HIS A 90 -5.52 12.07 -27.05
N PRO A 91 -4.53 11.19 -26.81
CA PRO A 91 -4.73 9.77 -26.99
C PRO A 91 -5.84 9.33 -26.03
N ASN A 92 -6.79 8.52 -26.52
CA ASN A 92 -7.89 7.92 -25.75
C ASN A 92 -7.45 7.59 -24.31
N PRO A 93 -8.25 7.91 -23.28
CA PRO A 93 -7.83 7.56 -21.94
C PRO A 93 -8.15 6.08 -21.76
N SER A 94 -7.16 5.27 -22.11
CA SER A 94 -6.99 3.91 -21.61
C SER A 94 -7.32 3.88 -20.12
N THR A 95 -7.90 2.79 -19.62
CA THR A 95 -8.09 2.58 -18.19
C THR A 95 -6.80 2.97 -17.45
N PRO A 96 -6.85 3.89 -16.47
CA PRO A 96 -5.64 4.40 -15.84
C PRO A 96 -4.91 3.27 -15.14
N ILE A 97 -3.58 3.27 -15.23
CA ILE A 97 -2.76 2.28 -14.53
C ILE A 97 -2.58 2.69 -13.06
N LEU A 98 -2.39 1.70 -12.18
CA LEU A 98 -2.22 1.90 -10.74
C LEU A 98 -1.27 3.06 -10.38
N SER A 99 -0.11 3.14 -11.05
CA SER A 99 0.89 4.15 -10.74
C SER A 99 0.44 5.58 -11.05
N GLU A 100 -0.34 5.81 -12.11
CA GLU A 100 -0.79 7.15 -12.50
C GLU A 100 -1.72 7.73 -11.44
N VAL A 101 -2.70 6.93 -11.00
CA VAL A 101 -3.64 7.30 -9.93
C VAL A 101 -2.90 7.48 -8.61
N LEU A 102 -1.99 6.55 -8.27
CA LEU A 102 -1.24 6.62 -7.02
C LEU A 102 -0.32 7.84 -6.96
N ILE A 103 0.35 8.19 -8.07
CA ILE A 103 1.21 9.37 -8.16
C ILE A 103 0.41 10.64 -7.89
N ALA A 104 -0.80 10.78 -8.43
CA ALA A 104 -1.65 11.94 -8.17
C ALA A 104 -1.92 12.10 -6.66
N HIS A 105 -2.28 11.02 -5.96
CA HIS A 105 -2.47 11.07 -4.51
C HIS A 105 -1.18 11.38 -3.75
N ILE A 106 -0.03 10.81 -4.14
CA ILE A 106 1.26 11.12 -3.52
C ILE A 106 1.63 12.59 -3.68
N GLN A 107 1.39 13.19 -4.85
CA GLN A 107 1.65 14.62 -5.07
C GLN A 107 0.73 15.50 -4.21
N VAL A 108 -0.52 15.09 -4.02
CA VAL A 108 -1.45 15.78 -3.12
C VAL A 108 -0.99 15.65 -1.66
N ALA A 109 -0.39 14.53 -1.28
CA ALA A 109 0.28 14.37 0.01
C ALA A 109 1.45 15.35 0.18
N GLU A 110 2.29 15.45 -0.86
CA GLU A 110 3.48 16.32 -0.87
C GLU A 110 3.10 17.79 -0.69
N ILE A 111 2.14 18.28 -1.45
CA ILE A 111 1.72 19.69 -1.37
C ILE A 111 1.00 19.99 -0.04
N ALA A 112 0.24 19.05 0.49
CA ALA A 112 -0.43 19.21 1.78
C ALA A 112 0.59 19.27 2.92
N GLU A 113 1.61 18.43 2.90
CA GLU A 113 2.69 18.50 3.89
C GLU A 113 3.48 19.81 3.76
N TYR A 114 3.81 20.22 2.53
CA TYR A 114 4.54 21.47 2.26
C TYR A 114 3.81 22.72 2.80
N TYR A 115 2.50 22.81 2.57
CA TYR A 115 1.65 23.91 3.04
C TYR A 115 1.02 23.66 4.41
N GLN A 116 1.37 22.55 5.07
CA GLN A 116 0.85 22.13 6.37
C GLN A 116 -0.68 22.08 6.43
N VAL A 117 -1.32 21.57 5.38
CA VAL A 117 -2.77 21.37 5.27
C VAL A 117 -3.17 20.13 6.08
N SER A 118 -3.19 20.27 7.41
CA SER A 118 -3.31 19.14 8.36
C SER A 118 -4.58 18.31 8.22
N ARG A 119 -5.61 18.79 7.53
CA ARG A 119 -6.91 18.11 7.42
C ARG A 119 -7.01 17.14 6.25
N LEU A 120 -5.98 17.00 5.41
CA LEU A 120 -5.95 16.10 4.24
C LEU A 120 -5.96 14.59 4.59
N ASN A 121 -6.65 14.18 5.67
CA ASN A 121 -6.85 12.80 6.11
C ASN A 121 -7.57 11.92 5.08
N THR A 122 -8.29 12.52 4.12
CA THR A 122 -8.92 11.78 3.00
C THR A 122 -7.90 11.13 2.06
N LEU A 123 -6.63 11.56 2.12
CA LEU A 123 -5.55 10.98 1.35
C LEU A 123 -5.33 9.50 1.66
N VAL A 124 -5.36 9.11 2.94
CA VAL A 124 -5.07 7.74 3.37
C VAL A 124 -6.08 6.78 2.76
N ASP A 125 -7.36 7.15 2.80
CA ASP A 125 -8.46 6.38 2.22
C ASP A 125 -8.36 6.30 0.70
N LYS A 126 -7.97 7.39 0.03
CA LYS A 126 -7.78 7.42 -1.43
C LYS A 126 -6.59 6.58 -1.89
N VAL A 127 -5.48 6.61 -1.14
CA VAL A 127 -4.34 5.70 -1.35
C VAL A 127 -4.78 4.25 -1.16
N ASP A 128 -5.51 3.93 -0.09
CA ASP A 128 -5.98 2.56 0.14
C ASP A 128 -6.89 2.05 -0.97
N LYS A 129 -7.83 2.88 -1.43
CA LYS A 129 -8.69 2.56 -2.59
C LYS A 129 -7.86 2.32 -3.85
N THR A 130 -6.88 3.19 -4.10
CA THR A 130 -5.99 3.08 -5.26
C THR A 130 -5.20 1.78 -5.24
N LEU A 131 -4.68 1.37 -4.07
CA LEU A 131 -3.93 0.12 -3.92
C LEU A 131 -4.78 -1.15 -4.12
N GLN A 132 -6.12 -1.05 -4.20
CA GLN A 132 -6.99 -2.14 -4.60
C GLN A 132 -7.16 -2.29 -6.12
N MET A 133 -6.64 -1.35 -6.92
CA MET A 133 -6.68 -1.46 -8.37
C MET A 133 -5.85 -2.66 -8.87
N PRO A 134 -6.13 -3.17 -10.09
CA PRO A 134 -5.31 -4.22 -10.69
C PRO A 134 -3.83 -3.86 -10.71
N TRP A 135 -2.99 -4.76 -10.20
CA TRP A 135 -1.55 -4.57 -10.13
C TRP A 135 -0.92 -4.38 -11.51
N SER A 136 0.00 -3.42 -11.60
CA SER A 136 0.89 -3.20 -12.73
C SER A 136 2.23 -2.66 -12.24
N PRO A 137 3.38 -3.25 -12.63
CA PRO A 137 4.70 -2.75 -12.22
C PRO A 137 5.10 -1.46 -12.95
N LYS A 138 4.50 -1.19 -14.12
CA LYS A 138 4.80 -0.01 -14.96
C LYS A 138 4.62 1.28 -14.17
N GLY A 139 5.64 2.14 -14.18
CA GLY A 139 5.61 3.44 -13.50
C GLY A 139 5.63 3.38 -11.96
N PHE A 140 5.62 2.19 -11.36
CA PHE A 140 5.55 2.06 -9.91
C PHE A 140 6.84 2.54 -9.22
N ALA A 141 8.01 2.38 -9.83
CA ALA A 141 9.24 2.95 -9.30
C ALA A 141 9.20 4.47 -9.18
N LYS A 142 8.49 5.16 -10.10
CA LYS A 142 8.27 6.60 -9.97
C LYS A 142 7.39 6.92 -8.77
N ALA A 143 6.33 6.14 -8.53
CA ALA A 143 5.50 6.30 -7.34
C ALA A 143 6.32 6.12 -6.04
N VAL A 144 7.21 5.11 -5.99
CA VAL A 144 8.14 4.91 -4.87
C VAL A 144 9.03 6.15 -4.67
N GLU A 145 9.68 6.64 -5.73
CA GLU A 145 10.55 7.83 -5.67
C GLU A 145 9.82 9.05 -5.09
N LEU A 146 8.59 9.31 -5.57
CA LEU A 146 7.79 10.45 -5.10
C LEU A 146 7.35 10.27 -3.64
N ALA A 147 6.93 9.07 -3.24
CA ALA A 147 6.47 8.82 -1.87
C ALA A 147 7.57 9.02 -0.83
N TYR A 148 8.82 8.72 -1.18
CA TYR A 148 9.97 8.95 -0.30
C TYR A 148 10.43 10.41 -0.25
N ARG A 149 9.95 11.27 -1.16
CA ARG A 149 10.14 12.72 -1.09
C ARG A 149 9.19 13.38 -0.09
N VAL A 150 8.01 12.81 0.13
CA VAL A 150 7.00 13.35 1.06
C VAL A 150 7.52 13.27 2.50
N PRO A 151 7.69 14.39 3.22
CA PRO A 151 8.05 14.40 4.64
C PRO A 151 6.96 13.76 5.50
N ASN A 152 7.33 13.21 6.66
CA ASN A 152 6.38 12.70 7.67
C ASN A 152 5.35 11.67 7.19
N ALA A 153 5.59 11.00 6.05
CA ALA A 153 4.65 10.08 5.41
C ALA A 153 4.96 8.60 5.68
N GLU A 154 5.22 8.22 6.94
CA GLU A 154 5.60 6.84 7.31
C GLU A 154 4.55 5.82 6.88
N SER A 155 3.26 6.08 7.14
CA SER A 155 2.17 5.18 6.75
C SER A 155 2.09 4.97 5.23
N LEU A 156 2.35 6.00 4.42
CA LEU A 156 2.39 5.88 2.96
C LEU A 156 3.57 5.00 2.52
N ARG A 157 4.75 5.21 3.10
CA ARG A 157 5.95 4.43 2.79
C ARG A 157 5.79 2.96 3.20
N ASP A 158 5.18 2.69 4.36
CA ASP A 158 4.89 1.32 4.82
C ASP A 158 3.95 0.59 3.86
N LYS A 159 2.88 1.27 3.39
CA LYS A 159 1.95 0.71 2.39
C LYS A 159 2.67 0.38 1.09
N ILE A 160 3.47 1.31 0.57
CA ILE A 160 4.24 1.10 -0.67
C ILE A 160 5.27 -0.02 -0.49
N ALA A 161 5.97 -0.09 0.64
CA ALA A 161 6.89 -1.17 0.96
C ALA A 161 6.18 -2.53 1.01
N GLY A 162 4.96 -2.58 1.57
CA GLY A 162 4.13 -3.78 1.55
C GLY A 162 3.82 -4.27 0.14
N VAL A 163 3.44 -3.35 -0.76
CA VAL A 163 3.20 -3.66 -2.17
C VAL A 163 4.46 -4.14 -2.87
N LEU A 164 5.61 -3.51 -2.63
CA LEU A 164 6.91 -3.94 -3.16
C LEU A 164 7.27 -5.35 -2.70
N VAL A 165 7.01 -5.71 -1.44
CA VAL A 165 7.28 -7.07 -0.93
C VAL A 165 6.35 -8.10 -1.57
N GLN A 166 5.08 -7.75 -1.78
CA GLN A 166 4.09 -8.62 -2.41
C GLN A 166 4.45 -8.91 -3.86
N HIS A 167 4.92 -7.90 -4.59
CA HIS A 167 5.25 -7.95 -6.03
C HIS A 167 6.76 -7.92 -6.31
N LEU A 168 7.57 -8.34 -5.34
CA LEU A 168 9.03 -8.21 -5.40
C LEU A 168 9.64 -8.89 -6.63
N ASP A 169 9.06 -10.02 -7.04
CA ASP A 169 9.56 -10.80 -8.17
C ASP A 169 9.51 -9.99 -9.50
N ASP A 170 8.61 -9.01 -9.63
CA ASP A 170 8.51 -8.14 -10.82
C ASP A 170 9.67 -7.12 -10.94
N PHE A 171 10.45 -6.94 -9.87
CA PHE A 171 11.50 -5.92 -9.79
C PHE A 171 12.93 -6.50 -9.63
N LEU A 172 13.07 -7.83 -9.51
CA LEU A 172 14.36 -8.49 -9.25
C LEU A 172 15.13 -8.90 -10.51
N ASP A 173 14.48 -9.04 -11.66
CA ASP A 173 15.07 -9.63 -12.88
C ASP A 173 15.30 -8.59 -13.97
N ASP A 174 16.44 -7.87 -13.90
CA ASP A 174 16.88 -6.82 -14.85
C ASP A 174 15.75 -5.90 -15.34
N ALA A 175 14.84 -5.57 -14.41
CA ALA A 175 13.70 -4.71 -14.69
C ALA A 175 14.20 -3.27 -14.93
N PRO A 176 13.96 -2.67 -16.11
CA PRO A 176 14.47 -1.34 -16.44
C PRO A 176 13.89 -0.24 -15.54
N GLU A 177 12.75 -0.50 -14.90
CA GLU A 177 12.08 0.40 -13.96
C GLU A 177 12.10 -0.16 -12.53
N SER A 178 13.18 -0.83 -12.12
CA SER A 178 13.30 -1.29 -10.73
C SER A 178 13.47 -0.11 -9.77
N PRO A 179 12.73 -0.04 -8.64
CA PRO A 179 12.96 0.95 -7.60
C PRO A 179 14.27 0.71 -6.83
N PHE A 180 14.90 -0.46 -7.02
CA PHE A 180 16.16 -0.82 -6.39
C PHE A 180 17.33 -0.44 -7.30
N THR A 181 18.06 0.61 -6.95
CA THR A 181 19.09 1.19 -7.82
C THR A 181 20.46 0.53 -7.69
N ASP A 182 20.73 -0.21 -6.60
CA ASP A 182 22.01 -0.85 -6.36
C ASP A 182 21.95 -2.38 -6.51
N ASP A 183 22.94 -2.94 -7.20
CA ASP A 183 23.06 -4.39 -7.48
C ASP A 183 23.17 -5.24 -6.20
N VAL A 184 23.74 -4.67 -5.14
CA VAL A 184 23.89 -5.37 -3.85
C VAL A 184 22.50 -5.61 -3.24
N SER A 185 21.66 -4.58 -3.14
CA SER A 185 20.29 -4.69 -2.65
C SER A 185 19.47 -5.68 -3.47
N VAL A 186 19.56 -5.63 -4.81
CA VAL A 186 18.84 -6.58 -5.68
C VAL A 186 19.28 -8.02 -5.40
N ARG A 187 20.59 -8.29 -5.26
CA ARG A 187 21.10 -9.63 -4.92
C ARG A 187 20.63 -10.09 -3.55
N VAL A 188 20.70 -9.22 -2.54
CA VAL A 188 20.25 -9.52 -1.17
C VAL A 188 18.76 -9.84 -1.15
N LEU A 189 17.94 -8.99 -1.77
CA LEU A 189 16.48 -9.18 -1.88
C LEU A 189 16.14 -10.48 -2.61
N ARG A 190 16.87 -10.81 -3.69
CA ARG A 190 16.71 -12.08 -4.42
C ARG A 190 17.00 -13.30 -3.53
N VAL A 191 18.08 -13.26 -2.74
CA VAL A 191 18.42 -14.35 -1.81
C VAL A 191 17.36 -14.46 -0.71
N MET A 192 16.95 -13.34 -0.12
CA MET A 192 15.90 -13.30 0.91
C MET A 192 14.56 -13.83 0.39
N ARG A 193 14.18 -13.47 -0.84
CA ARG A 193 12.95 -13.95 -1.49
C ARG A 193 12.96 -15.47 -1.68
N LYS A 194 14.07 -16.03 -2.18
CA LYS A 194 14.24 -17.49 -2.32
C LYS A 194 14.16 -18.21 -0.97
N ALA A 195 14.82 -17.68 0.06
CA ALA A 195 14.76 -18.25 1.41
C ALA A 195 13.34 -18.17 2.00
N SER A 196 12.64 -17.05 1.82
CA SER A 196 11.26 -16.86 2.26
C SER A 196 10.30 -17.84 1.58
N GLN A 197 10.43 -18.03 0.26
CA GLN A 197 9.65 -19.03 -0.49
C GLN A 197 9.92 -20.46 -0.04
N ALA A 198 11.18 -20.80 0.28
CA ALA A 198 11.54 -22.12 0.82
C ALA A 198 10.89 -22.35 2.20
N SER A 199 10.93 -21.34 3.08
CA SER A 199 10.26 -21.37 4.38
C SER A 199 8.74 -21.52 4.23
N ALA A 200 8.10 -20.78 3.32
CA ALA A 200 6.66 -20.87 3.07
C ALA A 200 6.25 -22.29 2.61
N LYS A 201 7.04 -22.90 1.70
CA LYS A 201 6.82 -24.30 1.27
C LYS A 201 6.95 -25.29 2.42
N SER A 202 7.96 -25.11 3.28
CA SER A 202 8.16 -25.95 4.47
C SER A 202 7.00 -25.84 5.46
N ILE A 203 6.52 -24.61 5.73
CA ILE A 203 5.35 -24.36 6.58
C ILE A 203 4.09 -25.03 6.00
N GLN A 204 3.88 -24.91 4.69
CA GLN A 204 2.74 -25.56 4.02
C GLN A 204 2.80 -27.09 4.12
N ALA A 205 3.99 -27.68 3.95
CA ALA A 205 4.20 -29.11 4.11
C ALA A 205 3.87 -29.57 5.54
N LEU A 206 4.41 -28.88 6.56
CA LEU A 206 4.11 -29.16 7.97
C LEU A 206 2.63 -29.01 8.30
N HIS A 207 1.95 -28.00 7.72
CA HIS A 207 0.52 -27.81 7.92
C HIS A 207 -0.30 -28.97 7.33
N SER A 208 0.10 -29.48 6.16
CA SER A 208 -0.53 -30.65 5.54
C SER A 208 -0.34 -31.94 6.34
N GLU A 209 0.86 -32.14 6.90
CA GLU A 209 1.21 -33.28 7.77
C GLU A 209 0.39 -33.22 9.07
N CYS A 210 0.34 -32.05 9.72
CA CYS A 210 -0.49 -31.82 10.90
C CYS A 210 -1.97 -32.13 10.64
N LYS A 211 -2.49 -31.74 9.48
CA LYS A 211 -3.88 -32.02 9.08
C LYS A 211 -4.12 -33.51 8.88
N SER A 212 -3.15 -34.24 8.31
CA SER A 212 -3.22 -35.70 8.14
C SER A 212 -3.22 -36.42 9.49
N LEU A 213 -2.26 -36.10 10.36
CA LEU A 213 -2.14 -36.71 11.70
C LEU A 213 -3.39 -36.45 12.56
N LYS A 214 -3.99 -35.25 12.49
CA LYS A 214 -5.25 -34.95 13.18
C LYS A 214 -6.40 -35.85 12.70
N LYS A 215 -6.49 -36.12 11.40
CA LYS A 215 -7.51 -37.04 10.84
C LYS A 215 -7.27 -38.48 11.29
N GLU A 216 -6.02 -38.92 11.30
CA GLU A 216 -5.65 -40.26 11.75
C GLU A 216 -5.96 -40.45 13.24
N LEU A 217 -5.60 -39.48 14.08
CA LEU A 217 -5.92 -39.48 15.50
C LEU A 217 -7.44 -39.52 15.75
N ALA A 218 -8.23 -38.79 14.96
CA ALA A 218 -9.70 -38.84 15.04
C ALA A 218 -10.25 -40.23 14.68
N ARG A 219 -9.71 -40.87 13.64
CA ARG A 219 -10.11 -42.24 13.26
C ARG A 219 -9.77 -43.24 14.36
N GLU A 220 -8.58 -43.14 14.95
CA GLU A 220 -8.17 -44.03 16.05
C GLU A 220 -9.05 -43.84 17.29
N ARG A 221 -9.39 -42.60 17.64
CA ARG A 221 -10.35 -42.32 18.73
C ARG A 221 -11.73 -42.92 18.45
N GLN A 222 -12.21 -42.85 17.21
CA GLN A 222 -13.49 -43.43 16.82
C GLN A 222 -13.49 -44.96 16.89
N LYS A 223 -12.39 -45.61 16.48
CA LYS A 223 -12.21 -47.07 16.65
C LYS A 223 -12.21 -47.48 18.12
N GLN A 224 -11.53 -46.73 18.99
CA GLN A 224 -11.47 -47.02 20.43
C GLN A 224 -12.81 -46.77 21.15
N ALA A 225 -13.67 -45.91 20.62
CA ALA A 225 -15.00 -45.61 21.17
C ALA A 225 -16.09 -46.61 20.74
N GLN A 226 -15.81 -47.53 19.80
CA GLN A 226 -16.75 -48.61 19.48
C GLN A 226 -16.75 -49.65 20.61
N PRO A 227 -17.93 -50.09 21.11
CA PRO A 227 -17.99 -51.02 22.23
C PRO A 227 -17.32 -52.34 21.87
N ALA A 228 -16.34 -52.73 22.68
CA ALA A 228 -15.61 -53.98 22.57
C ALA A 228 -16.59 -55.16 22.66
N GLN A 229 -16.87 -55.80 21.51
CA GLN A 229 -17.59 -57.08 21.52
C GLN A 229 -16.71 -58.25 21.97
N HIS A 230 -15.40 -58.07 22.20
CA HIS A 230 -14.59 -59.08 22.88
C HIS A 230 -13.60 -58.44 23.85
N ALA A 231 -13.88 -58.62 25.14
CA ALA A 231 -12.96 -58.34 26.23
C ALA A 231 -11.78 -59.31 26.18
N GLY A 232 -10.57 -58.78 26.03
CA GLY A 232 -9.32 -59.54 26.03
C GLY A 232 -8.14 -58.61 26.29
N THR A 233 -7.82 -58.45 27.57
CA THR A 233 -6.68 -57.78 28.19
C THR A 233 -5.43 -57.59 27.31
N SER A 234 -5.11 -56.35 26.91
CA SER A 234 -3.72 -55.97 26.62
C SER A 234 -3.52 -54.44 26.61
N ARG A 235 -2.90 -53.91 27.68
CA ARG A 235 -2.45 -52.51 27.76
C ARG A 235 -1.21 -52.32 26.88
N ASN A 236 -1.40 -52.06 25.59
CA ASN A 236 -0.30 -51.66 24.72
C ASN A 236 -0.09 -50.14 24.78
N ARG A 237 1.04 -49.73 25.36
CA ARG A 237 1.48 -48.33 25.41
C ARG A 237 2.00 -47.97 24.01
N LEU A 238 1.23 -47.17 23.27
CA LEU A 238 1.59 -46.71 21.92
C LEU A 238 2.92 -45.93 21.96
N ARG A 239 4.00 -46.55 21.45
CA ARG A 239 5.22 -45.87 21.02
C ARG A 239 4.95 -45.39 19.59
N LEU A 240 4.92 -44.07 19.38
CA LEU A 240 5.00 -43.49 18.05
C LEU A 240 6.37 -43.87 17.46
N ASP A 241 6.36 -44.75 16.46
CA ASP A 241 7.57 -45.14 15.74
C ASP A 241 8.08 -43.96 14.90
N GLY A 242 9.29 -43.48 15.18
CA GLY A 242 9.87 -42.28 14.57
C GLY A 242 10.45 -42.51 13.18
N SER A 243 10.24 -43.70 12.61
CA SER A 243 10.74 -44.15 11.31
C SER A 243 10.02 -43.52 10.11
N THR A 244 8.83 -42.96 10.31
CA THR A 244 7.99 -42.32 9.26
C THR A 244 8.05 -40.80 9.25
N LEU A 245 8.79 -40.19 10.18
CA LEU A 245 8.86 -38.74 10.35
C LEU A 245 9.92 -38.11 9.44
N SER A 246 9.56 -36.98 8.81
CA SER A 246 10.53 -36.14 8.09
C SER A 246 11.68 -35.71 9.01
N ALA A 247 12.84 -35.34 8.44
CA ALA A 247 13.99 -34.87 9.22
C ALA A 247 13.61 -33.70 10.15
N THR A 248 12.81 -32.76 9.65
CA THR A 248 12.29 -31.62 10.40
C THR A 248 11.34 -32.05 11.52
N SER A 249 10.45 -33.01 11.26
CA SER A 249 9.53 -33.55 12.26
C SER A 249 10.28 -34.25 13.40
N ARG A 250 11.42 -34.90 13.11
CA ARG A 250 12.30 -35.50 14.14
C ARG A 250 12.96 -34.45 15.02
N GLU A 251 13.39 -33.34 14.43
CA GLU A 251 14.05 -32.25 15.14
C GLU A 251 13.08 -31.51 16.09
N ILE A 252 11.87 -31.21 15.62
CA ILE A 252 10.79 -30.63 16.45
C ILE A 252 10.42 -31.57 17.60
N LEU A 253 10.31 -32.88 17.33
CA LEU A 253 10.01 -33.87 18.35
C LEU A 253 11.12 -33.97 19.41
N ALA A 254 12.39 -33.79 19.01
CA ALA A 254 13.53 -33.78 19.92
C ALA A 254 13.50 -32.54 20.84
N ILE A 255 13.17 -31.36 20.29
CA ILE A 255 13.01 -30.12 21.06
C ILE A 255 11.86 -30.26 22.07
N ALA A 256 10.70 -30.76 21.63
CA ALA A 256 9.54 -30.97 22.50
C ALA A 256 9.83 -31.98 23.63
N ARG A 257 10.60 -33.04 23.35
CA ARG A 257 11.03 -34.02 24.36
C ARG A 257 11.98 -33.43 25.40
N ARG A 258 12.91 -32.55 25.01
CA ARG A 258 13.79 -31.84 25.95
C ARG A 258 12.99 -30.91 26.86
N ALA A 259 12.12 -30.08 26.28
CA ALA A 259 11.30 -29.16 27.05
C ALA A 259 10.38 -29.88 28.06
N ASN A 260 9.84 -31.06 27.69
CA ASN A 260 9.02 -31.85 28.59
C ASN A 260 9.84 -32.61 29.65
N HIS A 261 11.10 -32.90 29.38
CA HIS A 261 12.02 -33.47 30.38
C HIS A 261 12.40 -32.42 31.42
N GLU A 262 12.72 -31.20 30.98
CA GLU A 262 13.05 -30.07 31.86
C GLU A 262 11.88 -29.69 32.77
N ARG A 263 10.64 -29.70 32.25
CA ARG A 263 9.42 -29.48 33.06
C ARG A 263 9.11 -30.58 34.08
N ARG A 264 9.74 -31.76 33.97
CA ARG A 264 9.58 -32.85 34.96
C ARG A 264 10.69 -32.87 36.01
N LEU A 265 11.74 -32.08 35.81
CA LEU A 265 12.87 -31.94 36.72
C LEU A 265 12.77 -30.68 37.61
N ASN A 266 11.87 -29.75 37.27
CA ASN A 266 11.41 -28.65 38.13
C ASN A 266 10.06 -28.99 38.77
#